data_AF-A0A5C8G3K1-F1
#
_entry.id   AF-A0A5C8G3K1-F1
#
_cell.length_a   1.000
_cell.length_b   1.000
_cell.length_c   1.000
_cell.angle_alpha   90.00
_cell.angle_beta   90.00
_cell.angle_gamma   90.00
#
_symmetry.space_group_name_H-M   'P 1'
#
loop_
_entity.id
_entity.type
_entity.pdbx_description
1 polymer ?
#
loop_
_entity_poly.entity_id
_entity_poly.type
_entity_poly.pdbx_seq_one_letter_code
_entity_poly.pdbx_strand_id
1 'polypeptide(L)'
;MNEVVIAYITDDNYVMPTIVSITSAIMNKNESSIYKILIIGVSINNENKKIIEEFISKNINDKIYIEILHFNQYYNFDNINYITSTVIFKFDIANILLDYDKVLYLDCDTIILKDLTELFEINLNDYYAAVVKDYYVM
;
A
#
# COMPACT_ATOMS: atom_id res chain seq x y z
N MET A 1 -4.32 -8.89 19.64
CA MET A 1 -4.30 -7.65 18.83
C MET A 1 -3.90 -8.09 17.46
N ASN A 2 -4.75 -7.84 16.46
CA ASN A 2 -4.55 -8.37 15.13
C ASN A 2 -3.89 -7.26 14.33
N GLU A 3 -2.60 -7.45 14.04
CA GLU A 3 -1.82 -6.53 13.22
C GLU A 3 -2.18 -6.77 11.75
N VAL A 4 -2.49 -5.68 11.05
CA VAL A 4 -2.80 -5.67 9.63
C VAL A 4 -1.69 -4.90 8.92
N VAL A 5 -0.87 -5.62 8.16
CA VAL A 5 0.20 -5.02 7.35
C VAL A 5 -0.39 -4.68 5.97
N ILE A 6 -0.42 -3.39 5.65
CA ILE A 6 -1.05 -2.84 4.45
C ILE A 6 0.02 -2.18 3.60
N ALA A 7 0.08 -2.51 2.32
CA ALA A 7 1.00 -1.87 1.38
C ALA A 7 0.24 -1.08 0.30
N TYR A 8 0.74 0.11 0.03
CA TYR A 8 0.34 0.95 -1.08
C TYR A 8 1.54 1.22 -1.98
N ILE A 9 1.30 1.36 -3.28
CA ILE A 9 2.27 1.95 -4.20
C ILE A 9 1.66 3.25 -4.71
N THR A 10 2.44 4.32 -4.67
CA THR A 10 2.00 5.65 -5.09
C THR A 10 3.07 6.35 -5.89
N ASP A 11 2.65 7.20 -6.82
CA ASP A 11 3.52 8.12 -7.55
C ASP A 11 3.08 9.57 -7.31
N ASP A 12 3.80 10.51 -7.91
CA ASP A 12 3.56 11.94 -7.73
C ASP A 12 2.11 12.38 -8.04
N ASN A 13 1.43 11.72 -8.98
CA ASN A 13 0.06 12.05 -9.36
C ASN A 13 -0.98 11.41 -8.43
N TYR A 14 -0.61 10.31 -7.76
CA TYR A 14 -1.52 9.50 -6.95
C TYR A 14 -1.36 9.70 -5.43
N VAL A 15 -0.52 10.64 -4.99
CA VAL A 15 -0.35 10.96 -3.56
C VAL A 15 -1.67 11.29 -2.87
N MET A 16 -2.48 12.18 -3.47
CA MET A 16 -3.76 12.57 -2.90
C MET A 16 -4.76 11.40 -2.83
N PRO A 17 -5.01 10.62 -3.90
CA PRO A 17 -5.79 9.38 -3.82
C PRO A 17 -5.31 8.42 -2.73
N THR A 18 -4.00 8.21 -2.63
CA THR A 18 -3.40 7.29 -1.64
C THR A 18 -3.71 7.75 -0.22
N ILE A 19 -3.54 9.04 0.07
CA ILE A 19 -3.88 9.63 1.37
C ILE A 19 -5.36 9.45 1.69
N VAL A 20 -6.25 9.64 0.71
CA VAL A 20 -7.69 9.44 0.89
C VAL A 20 -8.01 7.98 1.20
N SER A 21 -7.42 7.03 0.46
CA SER A 21 -7.57 5.59 0.71
C SER A 21 -7.11 5.22 2.13
N ILE A 22 -5.90 5.62 2.52
CA ILE A 22 -5.38 5.38 3.88
C ILE A 22 -6.29 6.01 4.95
N THR A 23 -6.74 7.26 4.73
CA THR A 23 -7.64 7.94 5.67
C THR A 23 -8.94 7.16 5.85
N SER A 24 -9.54 6.67 4.75
CA SER A 24 -10.75 5.86 4.82
C SER A 24 -10.53 4.54 5.57
N ALA A 25 -9.37 3.91 5.40
CA ALA A 25 -8.99 2.70 6.13
C ALA A 25 -8.85 2.97 7.64
N ILE A 26 -8.20 4.07 8.02
CA ILE A 26 -8.05 4.50 9.42
C ILE A 26 -9.40 4.82 10.05
N MET A 27 -10.29 5.52 9.34
CA MET A 27 -11.60 5.91 9.86
C MET A 27 -12.55 4.73 10.08
N ASN A 28 -12.39 3.65 9.31
CA ASN A 28 -13.27 2.48 9.36
C ASN A 28 -12.66 1.28 10.08
N LYS A 29 -11.46 1.42 10.67
CA LYS A 29 -10.83 0.33 11.45
C LYS A 29 -11.55 0.13 12.79
N ASN A 30 -11.49 -1.10 13.31
CA ASN A 30 -11.93 -1.41 14.66
C ASN A 30 -10.95 -0.85 15.70
N GLU A 31 -11.44 -0.59 16.91
CA GLU A 31 -10.61 -0.08 18.01
C GLU A 31 -9.48 -1.05 18.42
N SER A 32 -9.69 -2.35 18.25
CA SER A 32 -8.73 -3.41 18.59
C SER A 32 -7.68 -3.69 17.50
N SER A 33 -7.91 -3.22 16.28
CA SER A 33 -7.01 -3.44 15.13
C SER A 33 -5.80 -2.52 15.21
N ILE A 34 -4.63 -3.08 14.88
CA ILE A 34 -3.38 -2.34 14.71
C ILE A 34 -3.06 -2.32 13.22
N TYR A 35 -2.90 -1.13 12.64
CA TYR A 35 -2.56 -0.99 11.23
C TYR A 35 -1.10 -0.59 11.08
N LYS A 36 -0.37 -1.33 10.25
CA LYS A 36 0.97 -0.98 9.80
C LYS A 36 0.94 -0.71 8.30
N ILE A 37 1.06 0.55 7.93
CA ILE A 37 0.84 1.04 6.58
C ILE A 37 2.18 1.39 5.94
N LEU A 38 2.49 0.73 4.84
CA LEU A 38 3.74 0.85 4.11
C LEU A 38 3.45 1.51 2.77
N ILE A 39 4.00 2.70 2.55
CA ILE A 39 3.83 3.47 1.33
C ILE A 39 5.09 3.33 0.49
N ILE A 40 5.01 2.64 -0.64
CA ILE A 40 6.09 2.57 -1.63
C ILE A 40 5.91 3.77 -2.57
N GLY A 41 6.68 4.83 -2.32
CA GLY A 41 6.59 6.09 -3.04
C GLY A 41 7.57 6.16 -4.20
N VAL A 42 7.06 6.34 -5.42
CA VAL A 42 7.84 6.21 -6.65
C VAL A 42 7.90 7.54 -7.41
N SER A 43 9.11 8.08 -7.59
CA SER A 43 9.34 9.35 -8.31
C SER A 43 8.51 10.54 -7.78
N ILE A 44 8.29 10.59 -6.46
CA ILE A 44 7.53 11.65 -5.80
C ILE A 44 8.38 12.93 -5.70
N ASN A 45 7.81 14.06 -6.08
CA ASN A 45 8.45 15.36 -6.00
C ASN A 45 8.56 15.86 -4.54
N ASN A 46 9.36 16.90 -4.29
CA ASN A 46 9.61 17.37 -2.93
C ASN A 46 8.38 18.01 -2.24
N GLU A 47 7.43 18.56 -2.99
CA GLU A 47 6.20 19.13 -2.44
C GLU A 47 5.27 18.02 -1.93
N ASN A 48 5.05 17.00 -2.75
CA ASN A 48 4.26 15.83 -2.39
C ASN A 48 4.90 14.97 -1.29
N LYS A 49 6.24 14.90 -1.23
CA LYS A 49 6.93 14.28 -0.09
C LYS A 49 6.56 14.96 1.23
N LYS A 50 6.57 16.30 1.28
CA LYS A 50 6.17 17.05 2.47
C LYS A 50 4.71 16.80 2.84
N ILE A 51 3.81 16.73 1.85
CA ILE A 51 2.39 16.40 2.08
C ILE A 51 2.26 15.02 2.75
N ILE A 52 3.01 14.02 2.28
CA ILE A 52 3.00 12.69 2.88
C ILE A 52 3.60 12.70 4.28
N GLU A 53 4.73 13.36 4.50
CA GLU A 53 5.36 13.48 5.82
C GLU A 53 4.43 14.16 6.84
N GLU A 54 3.77 15.26 6.43
CA GLU A 54 2.77 15.93 7.26
C GLU A 54 1.57 15.02 7.55
N PHE A 55 1.07 14.31 6.55
CA PHE A 55 -0.02 13.35 6.72
C PHE A 55 0.36 12.24 7.70
N ILE A 56 1.55 11.65 7.54
CA ILE A 56 2.09 10.63 8.43
C ILE A 56 2.10 11.17 9.86
N SER A 57 2.77 12.30 10.11
CA SER A 57 2.94 12.87 11.45
C SER A 57 1.62 13.13 12.20
N LYS A 58 0.53 13.43 11.47
CA LYS A 58 -0.80 13.68 12.04
C LYS A 58 -1.59 12.40 12.38
N ASN A 59 -1.24 11.26 11.79
CA ASN A 59 -2.06 10.05 11.86
C ASN A 59 -1.41 8.88 12.62
N ILE A 60 -0.11 8.92 12.90
CA ILE A 60 0.57 7.88 13.71
C ILE A 60 0.08 7.93 15.17
N ASN A 61 -0.10 6.76 15.79
CA ASN A 61 -0.35 6.60 17.23
C ASN A 61 0.02 5.17 17.68
N ASP A 62 -0.43 4.76 18.86
CA ASP A 62 -0.17 3.44 19.45
C ASP A 62 -0.77 2.26 18.66
N LYS A 63 -1.68 2.52 17.72
CA LYS A 63 -2.36 1.51 16.89
C LYS A 63 -2.25 1.76 15.39
N ILE A 64 -1.60 2.84 14.98
CA ILE A 64 -1.45 3.23 13.58
C ILE A 64 0.01 3.56 13.35
N TYR A 65 0.68 2.76 12.54
CA TYR A 65 2.04 2.97 12.10
C TYR A 65 2.01 3.26 10.61
N ILE A 66 2.73 4.29 10.16
CA ILE A 66 2.81 4.64 8.75
C ILE A 66 4.28 4.93 8.40
N GLU A 67 4.79 4.25 7.38
CA GLU A 67 6.14 4.40 6.87
C GLU A 67 6.11 4.60 5.36
N ILE A 68 7.04 5.41 4.84
CA ILE A 68 7.23 5.62 3.41
C ILE A 68 8.63 5.21 2.97
N LEU A 69 8.69 4.38 1.92
CA LEU A 69 9.90 3.99 1.22
C LEU A 69 9.98 4.75 -0.09
N HIS A 70 10.95 5.65 -0.23
CA HIS A 70 11.13 6.44 -1.44
C HIS A 70 12.04 5.75 -2.45
N PHE A 71 11.50 5.56 -3.65
CA PHE A 71 12.23 5.09 -4.81
C PHE A 71 12.24 6.17 -5.90
N ASN A 72 13.41 6.42 -6.47
CA ASN A 72 13.55 7.22 -7.68
C ASN A 72 13.68 6.21 -8.84
N GLN A 73 12.73 6.13 -9.77
CA GLN A 73 12.79 5.07 -10.80
C GLN A 73 14.01 5.18 -11.69
N TYR A 74 14.74 4.08 -11.85
CA TYR A 74 15.42 3.69 -13.09
C TYR A 74 15.47 2.16 -13.17
N TYR A 75 14.32 1.50 -13.39
CA TYR A 75 14.35 0.13 -13.88
C TYR A 75 14.59 0.18 -15.39
N ASN A 76 15.85 0.06 -15.81
CA ASN A 76 16.20 -0.15 -17.22
C ASN A 76 15.80 -1.58 -17.64
N PHE A 77 14.54 -1.75 -18.02
CA PHE A 77 14.15 -2.90 -18.83
C PHE A 77 14.30 -2.46 -20.30
N ASP A 78 15.44 -2.77 -20.90
CA ASP A 78 15.82 -2.37 -22.27
C ASP A 78 14.84 -2.81 -23.39
N ASN A 79 13.70 -3.44 -23.08
CA ASN A 79 12.80 -4.03 -24.07
C ASN A 79 11.28 -3.87 -23.83
N ILE A 80 10.80 -3.05 -22.89
CA ILE A 80 9.35 -2.91 -22.67
C ILE A 80 8.90 -1.44 -22.57
N ASN A 81 8.58 -0.84 -23.71
CA ASN A 81 8.17 0.56 -23.88
C ASN A 81 6.81 0.96 -23.26
N TYR A 82 6.16 0.09 -22.46
CA TYR A 82 4.77 0.30 -22.01
C TYR A 82 4.52 0.07 -20.52
N ILE A 83 5.54 -0.27 -19.73
CA ILE A 83 5.35 -0.56 -18.30
C ILE A 83 5.82 0.66 -17.49
N THR A 84 4.88 1.40 -16.90
CA THR A 84 5.23 2.39 -15.86
C THR A 84 5.85 1.64 -14.69
N SER A 85 6.90 2.15 -14.05
CA SER A 85 7.55 1.33 -13.02
C SER A 85 6.62 1.01 -11.83
N THR A 86 5.56 1.79 -11.61
CA THR A 86 4.54 1.52 -10.59
C THR A 86 3.97 0.11 -10.74
N VAL A 87 3.83 -0.39 -11.98
CA VAL A 87 3.43 -1.77 -12.28
C VAL A 87 4.53 -2.77 -11.93
N ILE A 88 5.81 -2.43 -12.15
CA ILE A 88 6.96 -3.27 -11.77
C ILE A 88 7.01 -3.42 -10.25
N PHE A 89 6.78 -2.34 -9.51
CA PHE A 89 6.78 -2.36 -8.05
C PHE A 89 5.73 -3.33 -7.47
N LYS A 90 4.60 -3.56 -8.15
CA LYS A 90 3.61 -4.57 -7.71
C LYS A 90 4.19 -5.99 -7.68
N PHE A 91 5.01 -6.34 -8.67
CA PHE A 91 5.67 -7.65 -8.72
C PHE A 91 6.83 -7.74 -7.72
N ASP A 92 7.41 -6.59 -7.35
CA ASP A 92 8.58 -6.51 -6.48
C ASP A 92 8.21 -6.34 -4.99
N ILE A 93 6.92 -6.22 -4.64
CA ILE A 93 6.45 -6.06 -3.25
C ILE A 93 7.05 -7.12 -2.33
N ALA A 94 7.07 -8.39 -2.77
CA ALA A 94 7.61 -9.50 -1.98
C ALA A 94 9.12 -9.35 -1.69
N ASN A 95 9.89 -8.72 -2.59
CA ASN A 95 11.32 -8.46 -2.38
C ASN A 95 11.57 -7.17 -1.60
N ILE A 96 10.68 -6.19 -1.71
CA ILE A 96 10.78 -4.92 -0.98
C ILE A 96 10.40 -5.10 0.49
N LEU A 97 9.41 -5.96 0.76
CA LEU A 97 8.81 -6.17 2.08
C LEU A 97 9.18 -7.54 2.67
N LEU A 98 10.46 -7.93 2.56
CA LEU A 98 10.97 -9.23 3.01
C LEU A 98 10.82 -9.49 4.52
N ASP A 99 10.68 -8.43 5.32
CA ASP A 99 10.52 -8.54 6.77
C ASP A 99 9.09 -8.93 7.19
N TYR A 100 8.18 -9.13 6.23
CA TYR A 100 6.78 -9.45 6.48
C TYR A 100 6.37 -10.78 5.84
N ASP A 101 5.85 -11.69 6.67
CA ASP A 101 5.34 -12.99 6.20
C ASP A 101 4.08 -12.85 5.32
N LYS A 102 3.29 -11.78 5.52
CA LYS A 102 2.05 -11.51 4.79
C LYS A 102 1.78 -10.01 4.71
N VAL A 103 1.33 -9.55 3.55
CA VAL A 103 0.99 -8.16 3.28
C VAL A 103 -0.33 -8.10 2.51
N LEU A 104 -1.22 -7.18 2.91
CA LEU A 104 -2.41 -6.82 2.13
C LEU A 104 -2.07 -5.64 1.23
N TYR A 105 -1.94 -5.90 -0.07
CA TYR A 105 -1.79 -4.85 -1.06
C TYR A 105 -3.15 -4.25 -1.44
N LEU A 106 -3.22 -2.91 -1.51
CA LEU A 106 -4.39 -2.18 -2.00
C LEU A 106 -3.97 -1.17 -3.07
N ASP A 107 -4.80 -1.02 -4.10
CA ASP A 107 -4.62 0.06 -5.08
C ASP A 107 -4.84 1.43 -4.41
N CYS A 108 -4.08 2.42 -4.87
CA CYS A 108 -4.06 3.77 -4.30
C CYS A 108 -5.33 4.58 -4.52
N ASP A 109 -6.22 4.15 -5.42
CA ASP A 109 -7.48 4.78 -5.79
C ASP A 109 -8.70 4.04 -5.20
N THR A 110 -8.54 3.46 -4.02
CA THR A 110 -9.57 2.74 -3.29
C THR A 110 -10.22 3.57 -2.18
N ILE A 111 -11.44 3.20 -1.79
CA ILE A 111 -12.10 3.69 -0.57
C ILE A 111 -12.45 2.49 0.30
N ILE A 112 -11.93 2.47 1.52
CA ILE A 112 -12.11 1.39 2.48
C ILE A 112 -13.27 1.76 3.39
N LEU A 113 -14.29 0.89 3.42
CA LEU A 113 -15.55 1.12 4.14
C LEU A 113 -15.71 0.25 5.39
N LYS A 114 -14.76 -0.65 5.64
CA LYS A 114 -14.77 -1.58 6.78
C LYS A 114 -13.34 -1.92 7.20
N ASP A 115 -13.21 -2.41 8.42
CA ASP A 115 -11.96 -2.92 8.95
C ASP A 115 -11.41 -4.08 8.08
N LEU A 116 -10.09 -4.08 7.88
CA LEU A 116 -9.39 -4.99 6.98
C LEU A 116 -8.88 -6.27 7.65
N THR A 117 -9.09 -6.42 8.97
CA THR A 117 -8.61 -7.58 9.74
C THR A 117 -9.15 -8.89 9.18
N GLU A 118 -10.45 -8.94 8.86
CA GLU A 118 -11.08 -10.16 8.31
C GLU A 118 -10.44 -10.58 6.98
N LEU A 119 -10.09 -9.62 6.12
CA LEU A 119 -9.39 -9.90 4.86
C LEU A 119 -7.96 -10.37 5.11
N PHE A 120 -7.26 -9.71 6.04
CA PHE A 120 -5.89 -10.08 6.36
C PHE A 120 -5.81 -11.46 7.02
N GLU A 121 -6.80 -11.88 7.80
CA GLU A 121 -6.83 -13.18 8.48
C GLU A 121 -7.12 -14.39 7.57
N ILE A 122 -7.45 -14.16 6.29
CA ILE A 122 -7.60 -15.24 5.31
C ILE A 122 -6.33 -16.11 5.31
N ASN A 123 -6.53 -17.42 5.45
CA ASN A 123 -5.44 -18.39 5.47
C ASN A 123 -4.88 -18.60 4.06
N LEU A 124 -3.57 -18.42 3.91
CA LEU A 124 -2.84 -18.57 2.65
C LEU A 124 -1.82 -19.72 2.67
N ASN A 125 -1.82 -20.62 3.68
CA ASN A 125 -0.73 -21.58 3.92
C ASN A 125 -0.25 -22.37 2.69
N ASP A 126 -1.17 -22.70 1.77
CA ASP A 126 -0.88 -23.48 0.56
C ASP A 126 -0.86 -22.63 -0.73
N TYR A 127 -0.95 -21.30 -0.62
CA TYR A 127 -1.13 -20.38 -1.74
C TYR A 127 -0.22 -19.15 -1.63
N TYR A 128 0.27 -18.64 -2.76
CA TYR A 128 1.08 -17.42 -2.77
C TYR A 128 0.29 -16.13 -2.50
N ALA A 129 -1.01 -16.12 -2.83
CA ALA A 129 -1.87 -14.94 -2.67
C ALA A 129 -3.35 -15.33 -2.66
N ALA A 130 -4.18 -14.50 -2.02
CA ALA A 130 -5.62 -14.42 -2.25
C ALA A 130 -5.93 -13.13 -2.99
N VAL A 131 -6.71 -13.22 -4.07
CA VAL A 131 -7.08 -12.09 -4.92
C VAL A 131 -8.57 -12.11 -5.23
N VAL A 132 -9.12 -10.94 -5.53
CA VAL A 132 -10.51 -10.83 -5.98
C VAL A 132 -10.59 -11.27 -7.44
N LYS A 133 -11.58 -12.12 -7.75
CA LYS A 133 -11.84 -12.54 -9.13
C LYS A 133 -12.20 -11.31 -9.98
N ASP A 134 -11.47 -11.12 -11.07
CA ASP A 134 -11.84 -10.12 -12.07
C ASP A 134 -13.09 -10.58 -12.84
N TYR A 135 -14.12 -9.75 -12.85
CA TYR A 135 -15.36 -9.98 -13.58
C TYR A 135 -15.38 -9.31 -14.95
N TYR A 136 -14.41 -8.44 -15.23
CA TYR A 136 -14.20 -7.78 -16.52
C TYR A 136 -13.03 -8.43 -17.25
N VAL A 137 -13.27 -9.63 -17.76
CA VAL A 137 -12.38 -10.20 -18.76
C VAL A 137 -12.73 -9.53 -20.09
N MET A 138 -11.91 -8.59 -20.55
CA MET A 138 -11.90 -8.20 -21.97
C MET A 138 -11.33 -9.34 -22.81
#